data_AF-A0A8J6FFU2-F1
#
_entry.id   AF-A0A8J6FFU2-F1
#
_cell.length_a   1.000
_cell.length_b   1.000
_cell.length_c   1.000
_cell.angle_alpha   90.00
_cell.angle_beta   90.00
_cell.angle_gamma   90.00
#
_symmetry.space_group_name_H-M   'P 1'
#
loop_
_entity.id
_entity.type
_entity.pdbx_description
1 polymer ?
#
loop_
_entity_poly.entity_id
_entity_poly.type
_entity_poly.pdbx_seq_one_letter_code
_entity_poly.pdbx_strand_id
1 'polypeptide(L)'
;MLISQDTMVSSSWFLSIVAIFASIPSIQSQNYRTFLDKHIVEDNAKINCNMTIKDRNLNRDSCRIRNTFIHDSNAKKILDVCAPYESSTIVPSGRLLTLTDCKLLRSPSATTCSYSQTGVKGVVYVTCEKQRPVHFVKFEKGTEPDPEPTPKPGFAAQCAPCIWTLSLLVFLRELLQSISLFNM
;
A
#
# COMPACT_ATOMS: atom_id res chain seq x y z
N MET A 1 44.90 -70.91 -26.45
CA MET A 1 44.30 -70.59 -25.13
C MET A 1 43.54 -69.28 -25.33
N LEU A 2 42.24 -69.30 -25.04
CA LEU A 2 41.26 -68.22 -25.27
C LEU A 2 41.53 -66.99 -24.40
N ILE A 3 40.95 -65.85 -24.82
CA ILE A 3 40.39 -64.67 -24.10
C ILE A 3 40.65 -63.43 -25.02
N SER A 4 39.69 -62.93 -25.83
CA SER A 4 38.55 -62.03 -25.49
C SER A 4 39.05 -60.72 -24.84
N GLN A 5 38.72 -59.48 -25.24
CA GLN A 5 37.52 -58.87 -25.82
C GLN A 5 37.89 -57.54 -26.52
N ASP A 6 37.11 -57.19 -27.54
CA ASP A 6 37.13 -55.92 -28.26
C ASP A 6 36.73 -54.72 -27.38
N THR A 7 37.53 -53.66 -27.35
CA THR A 7 37.08 -52.35 -26.86
C THR A 7 36.51 -51.54 -28.03
N MET A 8 35.18 -51.62 -28.20
CA MET A 8 34.37 -50.62 -28.88
C MET A 8 34.53 -49.26 -28.20
N VAL A 9 35.25 -48.32 -28.83
CA VAL A 9 35.12 -46.88 -28.50
C VAL A 9 34.02 -46.33 -29.40
N SER A 10 32.78 -46.50 -28.95
CA SER A 10 31.56 -46.04 -29.61
C SER A 10 31.52 -44.51 -29.61
N SER A 11 31.78 -43.94 -30.78
CA SER A 11 31.63 -42.53 -31.13
C SER A 11 30.16 -42.19 -31.36
N SER A 12 29.44 -41.98 -30.28
CA SER A 12 28.21 -41.18 -30.14
C SER A 12 28.05 -41.06 -28.63
N TRP A 13 27.74 -39.92 -28.03
CA TRP A 13 26.39 -39.54 -27.63
C TRP A 13 26.59 -38.16 -26.95
N PHE A 14 27.27 -37.21 -27.64
CA PHE A 14 27.43 -35.81 -27.19
C PHE A 14 26.17 -34.95 -27.47
N LEU A 15 24.98 -35.56 -27.40
CA LEU A 15 23.70 -34.91 -27.66
C LEU A 15 22.76 -35.05 -26.46
N SER A 16 23.13 -34.52 -25.30
CA SER A 16 22.21 -34.45 -24.16
C SER A 16 22.33 -33.23 -23.23
N ILE A 17 23.09 -32.18 -23.59
CA ILE A 17 23.27 -31.00 -22.70
C ILE A 17 22.79 -29.68 -23.35
N VAL A 18 21.75 -29.69 -24.19
CA VAL A 18 21.21 -28.43 -24.77
C VAL A 18 19.68 -28.36 -24.74
N ALA A 19 19.03 -28.86 -23.69
CA ALA A 19 17.57 -28.71 -23.54
C ALA A 19 17.10 -28.45 -22.10
N ILE A 20 17.93 -27.85 -21.24
CA ILE A 20 17.54 -27.51 -19.85
C ILE A 20 17.85 -26.04 -19.54
N PHE A 21 17.41 -25.09 -20.38
CA PHE A 21 17.42 -23.65 -20.03
C PHE A 21 16.30 -22.84 -20.72
N ALA A 22 15.19 -23.47 -21.08
CA ALA A 22 14.04 -22.78 -21.69
C ALA A 22 12.83 -22.68 -20.75
N SER A 23 13.07 -22.43 -19.47
CA SER A 23 12.02 -22.03 -18.53
C SER A 23 12.45 -20.79 -17.77
N ILE A 24 12.77 -19.72 -18.52
CA ILE A 24 12.81 -18.39 -17.94
C ILE A 24 11.35 -18.01 -17.72
N PRO A 25 10.84 -17.94 -16.46
CA PRO A 25 9.53 -17.35 -16.23
C PRO A 25 9.57 -15.94 -16.79
N SER A 26 8.61 -15.61 -17.64
CA SER A 26 8.52 -14.34 -18.36
C SER A 26 8.78 -13.21 -17.38
N ILE A 27 9.95 -12.55 -17.52
CA ILE A 27 10.26 -11.31 -16.82
C ILE A 27 9.24 -10.31 -17.33
N GLN A 28 8.09 -10.22 -16.64
CA GLN A 28 7.12 -9.19 -16.91
C GLN A 28 7.85 -7.89 -16.65
N SER A 29 8.18 -7.19 -17.74
CA SER A 29 8.74 -5.84 -17.76
C SER A 29 8.21 -5.04 -16.57
N GLN A 30 9.05 -4.84 -15.56
CA GLN A 30 8.76 -4.02 -14.39
C GLN A 30 8.98 -2.57 -14.81
N ASN A 31 8.02 -2.02 -15.54
CA ASN A 31 8.03 -0.61 -15.90
C ASN A 31 6.80 0.08 -15.32
N TYR A 32 6.88 1.40 -15.25
CA TYR A 32 5.84 2.24 -14.68
C TYR A 32 4.46 1.98 -15.30
N ARG A 33 4.37 1.84 -16.62
CA ARG A 33 3.09 1.62 -17.32
C ARG A 33 2.45 0.29 -16.91
N THR A 34 3.25 -0.77 -16.85
CA THR A 34 2.80 -2.09 -16.41
C THR A 34 2.40 -2.09 -14.94
N PHE A 35 3.08 -1.33 -14.09
CA PHE A 35 2.67 -1.13 -12.70
C PHE A 35 1.29 -0.46 -12.60
N LEU A 36 1.07 0.63 -13.36
CA LEU A 36 -0.23 1.31 -13.40
C LEU A 36 -1.36 0.34 -13.81
N ASP A 37 -1.16 -0.40 -14.90
CA ASP A 37 -2.14 -1.33 -15.44
C ASP A 37 -2.47 -2.45 -14.44
N LYS A 38 -1.48 -2.98 -13.73
CA LYS A 38 -1.71 -4.09 -12.78
C LYS A 38 -2.32 -3.66 -11.45
N HIS A 39 -1.93 -2.49 -10.97
CA HIS A 39 -2.12 -2.15 -9.55
C HIS A 39 -2.85 -0.84 -9.30
N ILE A 40 -3.05 0.04 -10.29
CA ILE A 40 -3.63 1.36 -10.04
C ILE A 40 -5.05 1.45 -10.57
N VAL A 41 -5.95 1.97 -9.74
CA VAL A 41 -7.33 2.29 -10.06
C VAL A 41 -7.63 3.70 -9.53
N GLU A 42 -8.65 4.33 -10.10
CA GLU A 42 -9.11 5.62 -9.59
C GLU A 42 -9.55 5.53 -8.13
N ASP A 43 -9.41 6.65 -7.41
CA ASP A 43 -9.94 6.77 -6.06
C ASP A 43 -11.45 6.42 -6.04
N ASN A 44 -11.85 5.55 -5.12
CA ASN A 44 -13.23 5.05 -4.95
C ASN A 44 -13.79 4.21 -6.12
N ALA A 45 -12.93 3.71 -7.02
CA ALA A 45 -13.36 2.82 -8.09
C ALA A 45 -14.04 1.57 -7.52
N LYS A 46 -15.20 1.20 -8.07
CA LYS A 46 -15.87 -0.05 -7.70
C LYS A 46 -15.19 -1.21 -8.43
N ILE A 47 -14.31 -1.92 -7.72
CA ILE A 47 -13.61 -3.07 -8.27
C ILE A 47 -14.46 -4.32 -8.16
N ASN A 48 -14.47 -5.12 -9.23
CA ASN A 48 -14.90 -6.51 -9.22
C ASN A 48 -13.71 -7.35 -9.66
N CYS A 49 -13.06 -8.05 -8.73
CA CYS A 49 -11.81 -8.77 -9.01
C CYS A 49 -11.87 -9.68 -10.24
N ASN A 50 -12.98 -10.41 -10.44
CA ASN A 50 -13.12 -11.33 -11.58
C ASN A 50 -13.13 -10.57 -12.90
N MET A 51 -13.90 -9.49 -12.98
CA MET A 51 -14.01 -8.66 -14.18
C MET A 51 -12.75 -7.85 -14.41
N THR A 52 -12.29 -7.09 -13.41
CA THR A 52 -11.15 -6.17 -13.56
C THR A 52 -9.86 -6.90 -13.92
N ILE A 53 -9.59 -8.07 -13.33
CA ILE A 53 -8.40 -8.89 -13.68
C ILE A 53 -8.51 -9.40 -15.12
N LYS A 54 -9.71 -9.81 -15.55
CA LYS A 54 -9.97 -10.30 -16.90
C LYS A 54 -9.86 -9.18 -17.95
N ASP A 55 -10.49 -8.04 -17.69
CA ASP A 55 -10.55 -6.89 -18.60
C ASP A 55 -9.16 -6.27 -18.81
N ARG A 56 -8.32 -6.31 -17.77
CA ARG A 56 -6.91 -5.93 -17.83
C ARG A 56 -5.98 -7.05 -18.29
N ASN A 57 -6.52 -8.19 -18.69
CA ASN A 57 -5.79 -9.35 -19.20
C ASN A 57 -4.66 -9.84 -18.27
N LEU A 58 -4.85 -9.70 -16.95
CA LEU A 58 -3.84 -10.05 -15.94
C LEU A 58 -3.71 -11.56 -15.73
N ASN A 59 -4.67 -12.33 -16.25
CA ASN A 59 -4.76 -13.78 -16.20
C ASN A 59 -4.49 -14.48 -17.54
N ARG A 60 -3.86 -13.79 -18.51
CA ARG A 60 -3.61 -14.31 -19.87
C ARG A 60 -2.92 -15.68 -19.89
N ASP A 61 -1.83 -15.81 -19.11
CA ASP A 61 -0.99 -17.02 -19.12
C ASP A 61 -1.38 -17.99 -18.00
N SER A 62 -1.88 -17.47 -16.88
CA SER A 62 -2.29 -18.23 -15.70
C SER A 62 -3.08 -17.34 -14.74
N CYS A 63 -3.92 -17.95 -13.90
CA CYS A 63 -4.59 -17.24 -12.81
C CYS A 63 -3.56 -16.70 -11.81
N ARG A 64 -3.64 -15.42 -11.48
CA ARG A 64 -2.82 -14.83 -10.44
C ARG A 64 -3.31 -15.32 -9.10
N ILE A 65 -2.42 -15.80 -8.24
CA ILE A 65 -2.80 -16.24 -6.88
C ILE A 65 -3.37 -15.06 -6.08
N ARG A 66 -2.80 -13.87 -6.28
CA ARG A 66 -3.21 -12.63 -5.63
C ARG A 66 -2.93 -11.45 -6.55
N ASN A 67 -3.83 -10.46 -6.55
CA ASN A 67 -3.60 -9.15 -7.15
C ASN A 67 -4.18 -8.09 -6.23
N THR A 68 -3.47 -6.99 -6.01
CA THR A 68 -3.96 -5.88 -5.19
C THR A 68 -4.08 -4.64 -6.05
N PHE A 69 -5.25 -4.01 -6.01
CA PHE A 69 -5.51 -2.71 -6.62
C PHE A 69 -5.43 -1.62 -5.55
N ILE A 70 -4.64 -0.60 -5.81
CA ILE A 70 -4.45 0.59 -4.99
C ILE A 70 -5.36 1.69 -5.55
N HIS A 71 -6.21 2.23 -4.70
CA HIS A 71 -7.08 3.36 -5.01
C HIS A 71 -6.26 4.64 -4.86
N ASP A 72 -5.68 5.06 -5.99
CA ASP A 72 -4.76 6.18 -6.08
C ASP A 72 -4.81 6.72 -7.50
N SER A 73 -5.66 7.71 -7.75
CA SER A 73 -5.85 8.29 -9.09
C SER A 73 -4.51 8.71 -9.70
N ASN A 74 -4.21 8.15 -10.89
CA ASN A 74 -2.94 8.31 -11.60
C ASN A 74 -1.68 7.99 -10.79
N ALA A 75 -1.78 7.13 -9.77
CA ALA A 75 -0.69 6.78 -8.86
C ALA A 75 -0.05 7.97 -8.15
N LYS A 76 -0.76 9.09 -7.96
CA LYS A 76 -0.21 10.32 -7.39
C LYS A 76 0.46 10.05 -6.04
N LYS A 77 -0.22 9.33 -5.15
CA LYS A 77 0.26 9.08 -3.79
C LYS A 77 1.50 8.21 -3.77
N ILE A 78 1.61 7.24 -4.69
CA ILE A 78 2.77 6.35 -4.82
C ILE A 78 3.93 7.05 -5.56
N LEU A 79 3.64 7.87 -6.56
CA LEU A 79 4.66 8.68 -7.26
C LEU A 79 5.37 9.62 -6.30
N ASP A 80 4.63 10.30 -5.42
CA ASP A 80 5.20 11.21 -4.41
C ASP A 80 6.26 10.48 -3.54
N VAL A 81 6.00 9.21 -3.21
CA VAL A 81 6.92 8.38 -2.40
C VAL A 81 8.12 7.91 -3.21
N CYS A 82 7.97 7.69 -4.52
CA CYS A 82 9.08 7.28 -5.39
C CYS A 82 9.98 8.44 -5.84
N ALA A 83 9.51 9.69 -5.76
CA ALA A 83 10.22 10.86 -6.26
C ALA A 83 11.72 10.98 -5.85
N PRO A 84 12.15 10.63 -4.62
CA PRO A 84 13.56 10.78 -4.23
C PRO A 84 14.45 9.60 -4.63
N TYR A 85 13.93 8.54 -5.27
CA TYR A 85 14.67 7.29 -5.51
C TYR A 85 15.03 7.10 -6.99
N GLU A 86 16.30 7.32 -7.33
CA GLU A 86 16.85 7.03 -8.66
C GLU A 86 17.11 5.54 -8.88
N SER A 87 17.71 4.89 -7.88
CA SER A 87 18.04 3.47 -7.91
C SER A 87 16.88 2.59 -7.44
N SER A 88 16.91 1.32 -7.87
CA SER A 88 15.92 0.32 -7.44
C SER A 88 15.87 0.22 -5.92
N THR A 89 14.76 0.68 -5.33
CA THR A 89 14.60 0.75 -3.87
C THR A 89 13.18 0.36 -3.48
N ILE A 90 13.03 -0.52 -2.49
CA ILE A 90 11.72 -0.86 -1.93
C ILE A 90 11.35 0.16 -0.85
N VAL A 91 10.19 0.77 -0.98
CA VAL A 91 9.75 1.87 -0.11
C VAL A 91 8.30 1.67 0.34
N PRO A 92 7.96 1.98 1.60
CA PRO A 92 6.59 2.00 2.07
C PRO A 92 5.88 3.29 1.63
N SER A 93 4.57 3.25 1.45
CA SER A 93 3.74 4.41 1.08
C SER A 93 3.73 5.53 2.13
N GLY A 94 4.25 5.28 3.34
CA GLY A 94 4.27 6.23 4.47
C GLY A 94 2.90 6.54 5.09
N ARG A 95 1.81 6.08 4.46
CA ARG A 95 0.42 6.27 4.88
C ARG A 95 -0.44 5.07 4.51
N LEU A 96 -1.58 4.94 5.19
CA LEU A 96 -2.60 3.97 4.82
C LEU A 96 -3.27 4.38 3.51
N LEU A 97 -3.32 3.44 2.55
CA LEU A 97 -4.02 3.57 1.29
C LEU A 97 -5.23 2.64 1.27
N THR A 98 -6.28 3.05 0.57
CA THR A 98 -7.43 2.19 0.30
C THR A 98 -7.06 1.20 -0.80
N LEU A 99 -7.29 -0.08 -0.53
CA LEU A 99 -6.91 -1.19 -1.40
C LEU A 99 -8.11 -2.10 -1.65
N THR A 100 -8.10 -2.75 -2.80
CA THR A 100 -8.90 -3.95 -3.06
C THR A 100 -7.94 -5.12 -3.27
N ASP A 101 -7.96 -6.07 -2.34
CA ASP A 101 -7.18 -7.29 -2.41
C ASP A 101 -8.00 -8.41 -3.06
N CYS A 102 -7.52 -8.92 -4.19
CA CYS A 102 -8.11 -10.00 -4.95
C CYS A 102 -7.31 -11.27 -4.70
N LYS A 103 -7.92 -12.29 -4.09
CA LYS A 103 -7.27 -13.57 -3.81
C LYS A 103 -7.99 -14.70 -4.55
N LEU A 104 -7.24 -15.47 -5.31
CA LEU A 104 -7.74 -16.59 -6.10
C LEU A 104 -8.48 -17.58 -5.18
N LEU A 105 -9.71 -17.92 -5.55
CA LEU A 105 -10.46 -19.02 -4.97
C LEU A 105 -9.89 -20.34 -5.52
N ARG A 106 -9.80 -21.39 -4.69
CA ARG A 106 -9.39 -22.72 -5.16
C ARG A 106 -10.30 -23.13 -6.32
N SER A 107 -9.71 -23.38 -7.50
CA SER A 107 -10.47 -23.52 -8.74
C SER A 107 -11.08 -24.92 -8.90
N PRO A 108 -12.35 -25.06 -9.33
CA PRO A 108 -12.88 -26.33 -9.83
C PRO A 108 -12.36 -26.66 -11.25
N SER A 109 -11.78 -25.72 -12.00
CA SER A 109 -11.25 -25.95 -13.35
C SER A 109 -10.37 -24.80 -13.85
N ALA A 110 -9.28 -25.11 -14.57
CA ALA A 110 -8.29 -24.16 -15.07
C ALA A 110 -8.81 -23.09 -16.07
N THR A 111 -10.09 -23.13 -16.46
CA THR A 111 -10.65 -22.28 -17.53
C THR A 111 -11.25 -20.95 -17.07
N THR A 112 -11.60 -20.76 -15.79
CA THR A 112 -12.12 -19.47 -15.30
C THR A 112 -11.55 -19.10 -13.93
N CYS A 113 -10.73 -18.05 -13.89
CA CYS A 113 -10.14 -17.56 -12.64
C CYS A 113 -11.21 -16.86 -11.80
N SER A 114 -11.52 -17.42 -10.63
CA SER A 114 -12.46 -16.83 -9.67
C SER A 114 -11.71 -16.29 -8.45
N TYR A 115 -12.05 -15.10 -7.99
CA TYR A 115 -11.37 -14.38 -6.93
C TYR A 115 -12.33 -13.98 -5.82
N SER A 116 -11.87 -14.14 -4.57
CA SER A 116 -12.40 -13.40 -3.43
C SER A 116 -11.91 -11.96 -3.48
N GLN A 117 -12.74 -11.05 -2.98
CA GLN A 117 -12.45 -9.62 -2.95
C GLN A 117 -12.53 -9.12 -1.51
N THR A 118 -11.53 -8.36 -1.06
CA THR A 118 -11.52 -7.73 0.26
C THR A 118 -11.10 -6.27 0.13
N GLY A 119 -11.95 -5.34 0.59
CA GLY A 119 -11.57 -3.94 0.78
C GLY A 119 -10.74 -3.80 2.05
N VAL A 120 -9.62 -3.08 1.99
CA VAL A 120 -8.71 -2.92 3.13
C VAL A 120 -7.97 -1.60 3.09
N LYS A 121 -7.62 -1.05 4.25
CA LYS A 121 -6.65 0.05 4.36
C LYS A 121 -5.30 -0.51 4.79
N GLY A 122 -4.22 -0.11 4.12
CA GLY A 122 -2.90 -0.64 4.42
C GLY A 122 -1.74 0.20 3.93
N VAL A 123 -0.57 0.01 4.54
CA VAL A 123 0.70 0.54 4.03
C VAL A 123 1.14 -0.35 2.88
N VAL A 124 1.39 0.26 1.73
CA VAL A 124 1.83 -0.46 0.52
C VAL A 124 3.34 -0.36 0.39
N TYR A 125 3.99 -1.46 0.04
CA TYR A 125 5.41 -1.51 -0.29
C TYR A 125 5.56 -1.65 -1.80
N VAL A 126 6.28 -0.72 -2.42
CA VAL A 126 6.57 -0.73 -3.86
C VAL A 126 8.07 -0.68 -4.11
N THR A 127 8.52 -1.24 -5.22
CA THR A 127 9.85 -0.94 -5.75
C THR A 127 9.76 0.30 -6.61
N CYS A 128 10.57 1.31 -6.30
CA CYS A 128 10.79 2.49 -7.11
C CYS A 128 12.07 2.36 -7.91
N GLU A 129 12.07 2.85 -9.15
CA GLU A 129 13.24 2.95 -10.01
C GLU A 129 13.07 4.18 -10.92
N LYS A 130 14.11 5.00 -11.10
CA LYS A 130 14.06 6.24 -11.90
C LYS A 130 12.87 7.12 -11.48
N GLN A 131 12.73 7.31 -10.17
CA GLN A 131 11.68 8.12 -9.54
C GLN A 131 10.24 7.64 -9.79
N ARG A 132 10.04 6.38 -10.21
CA ARG A 132 8.71 5.83 -10.55
C ARG A 132 8.48 4.45 -9.94
N PRO A 133 7.23 4.11 -9.56
CA PRO A 133 6.91 2.76 -9.11
C PRO A 133 6.96 1.77 -10.27
N VAL A 134 7.64 0.65 -10.09
CA VAL A 134 7.78 -0.39 -11.12
C VAL A 134 7.27 -1.74 -10.67
N HIS A 135 7.12 -1.96 -9.36
CA HIS A 135 6.68 -3.23 -8.80
C HIS A 135 5.90 -3.05 -7.51
N PHE A 136 4.82 -3.82 -7.36
CA PHE A 136 4.10 -3.98 -6.10
C PHE A 136 4.72 -5.16 -5.33
N VAL A 137 5.22 -4.91 -4.12
CA VAL A 137 5.88 -5.94 -3.29
C VAL A 137 4.85 -6.63 -2.39
N LYS A 138 4.17 -5.85 -1.55
CA LYS A 138 3.18 -6.31 -0.57
C LYS A 138 2.40 -5.14 -0.01
N PHE A 139 1.41 -5.44 0.82
CA PHE A 139 0.83 -4.45 1.74
C PHE A 139 0.72 -5.04 3.15
N GLU A 140 0.74 -4.17 4.14
CA GLU A 140 0.48 -4.49 5.53
C GLU A 140 -0.82 -3.79 5.94
N LYS A 141 -1.76 -4.56 6.50
CA LYS A 141 -3.04 -3.99 6.94
C LYS A 141 -2.76 -2.97 8.03
N GLY A 142 -3.29 -1.77 7.88
CA GLY A 142 -3.35 -0.85 8.98
C GLY A 142 -4.30 -1.42 10.02
N THR A 143 -3.86 -1.53 11.26
CA THR A 143 -4.79 -1.37 12.37
C THR A 143 -5.27 0.06 12.28
N GLU A 144 -6.56 0.24 11.96
CA GLU A 144 -7.23 1.49 12.27
C GLU A 144 -6.89 1.78 13.75
N PRO A 145 -6.38 2.97 14.11
CA PRO A 145 -6.29 3.31 15.52
C PRO A 145 -7.68 3.04 16.09
N ASP A 146 -7.75 2.17 17.11
CA ASP A 146 -8.98 1.94 17.87
C ASP A 146 -9.61 3.32 18.08
N PRO A 147 -10.87 3.57 17.67
CA PRO A 147 -11.48 4.88 17.81
C PRO A 147 -11.15 5.39 19.19
N GLU A 148 -10.34 6.46 19.23
CA GLU A 148 -9.93 7.10 20.47
C GLU A 148 -11.19 7.22 21.32
N PRO A 149 -11.20 6.68 22.55
CA PRO A 149 -12.42 6.59 23.34
C PRO A 149 -13.02 7.98 23.39
N THR A 150 -14.16 8.14 22.71
CA THR A 150 -14.87 9.40 22.69
C THR A 150 -15.05 9.81 24.16
N PRO A 151 -14.62 11.02 24.56
CA PRO A 151 -14.81 11.46 25.93
C PRO A 151 -16.31 11.37 26.19
N LYS A 152 -16.69 10.44 27.07
CA LYS A 152 -18.08 10.28 27.50
C LYS A 152 -18.55 11.65 27.97
N PRO A 153 -19.66 12.19 27.45
CA PRO A 153 -20.29 13.35 28.06
C PRO A 153 -20.85 12.90 29.41
N GLY A 154 -20.04 13.06 30.45
CA GLY A 154 -20.34 12.52 31.76
C GLY A 154 -19.45 13.17 32.81
N PHE A 155 -20.05 14.18 33.45
CA PHE A 155 -19.53 15.00 34.55
C PHE A 155 -18.60 16.13 34.12
N ALA A 156 -19.26 17.25 33.79
CA ALA A 156 -18.72 18.58 33.97
C ALA A 156 -18.01 18.67 35.33
N ALA A 157 -16.68 18.63 35.31
CA ALA A 157 -15.88 19.07 36.43
C ALA A 157 -16.10 20.58 36.56
N GLN A 158 -16.85 20.92 37.59
CA GLN A 158 -17.16 22.26 38.01
C GLN A 158 -15.87 22.89 38.58
N CYS A 159 -15.01 23.38 37.70
CA CYS A 159 -13.94 24.30 38.06
C CYS A 159 -14.31 25.66 37.48
N ALA A 160 -15.13 26.38 38.22
CA ALA A 160 -15.26 27.82 38.03
C ALA A 160 -13.87 28.44 38.20
N PRO A 161 -13.31 29.14 37.20
CA PRO A 161 -12.17 29.99 37.47
C PRO A 161 -12.65 31.19 38.29
N CYS A 162 -12.21 31.27 39.55
CA CYS A 162 -12.18 32.51 40.32
C CYS A 162 -11.24 33.51 39.62
N ILE A 163 -11.70 34.11 38.52
CA ILE A 163 -11.03 35.21 37.83
C ILE A 163 -12.04 36.37 37.74
N TRP A 164 -12.57 36.81 38.87
CA TRP A 164 -13.41 38.03 38.94
C TRP A 164 -13.22 38.83 40.24
N THR A 165 -12.12 38.66 40.98
CA THR A 165 -11.86 39.47 42.20
C THR A 165 -10.67 40.43 42.12
N LEU A 166 -9.89 40.44 41.02
CA LEU A 166 -8.76 41.37 40.88
C LEU A 166 -9.05 42.64 40.05
N SER A 167 -10.13 42.68 39.26
CA SER A 167 -10.48 43.88 38.47
C SER A 167 -11.30 44.91 39.25
N LEU A 168 -11.99 44.52 40.34
CA LEU A 168 -12.77 45.46 41.16
C LEU A 168 -11.87 46.30 42.10
N LEU A 169 -10.72 45.75 42.52
CA LEU A 169 -9.75 46.46 43.38
C LEU A 169 -8.97 47.54 42.64
N VAL A 170 -8.71 47.38 41.34
CA VAL A 170 -8.06 48.41 40.52
C VAL A 170 -9.03 49.58 40.25
N PHE A 171 -10.31 49.30 39.97
CA PHE A 171 -11.30 50.35 39.74
C PHE A 171 -11.66 51.15 41.01
N LEU A 172 -11.65 50.55 42.20
CA LEU A 172 -11.88 51.29 43.46
C LEU A 172 -10.73 52.24 43.81
N ARG A 173 -9.50 51.96 43.35
CA ARG A 173 -8.33 52.82 43.61
C ARG A 173 -8.37 54.11 42.77
N GLU A 174 -8.84 54.05 41.53
CA GLU A 174 -9.02 55.21 40.64
C GLU A 174 -10.19 56.11 41.10
N LEU A 175 -11.26 55.53 41.65
CA LEU A 175 -12.43 56.29 42.15
C LEU A 175 -12.17 57.04 43.46
N LEU A 176 -11.26 56.56 44.33
CA LEU A 176 -10.90 57.26 45.57
C LEU A 176 -9.95 58.44 45.35
N GLN A 177 -9.16 58.45 44.26
CA GLN A 177 -8.28 59.59 43.94
C GLN A 177 -9.05 60.78 43.36
N SER A 178 -10.16 60.55 42.65
CA SER A 178 -10.99 61.64 42.08
C SER A 178 -11.88 62.35 43.10
N ILE A 179 -12.26 61.70 44.21
CA ILE A 179 -13.10 62.32 45.25
C ILE A 179 -12.28 63.26 46.16
N SER A 180 -10.97 63.07 46.27
CA SER A 180 -10.09 63.94 47.09
C SER A 180 -9.79 65.31 46.48
N LEU A 181 -10.19 65.56 45.23
CA LEU A 181 -10.00 66.86 44.54
C LEU A 181 -11.26 67.74 44.51
N PHE A 182 -12.39 67.28 45.06
CA PHE A 182 -13.69 67.98 44.96
C PHE A 182 -14.28 68.48 46.29
N ASN A 183 -13.55 68.37 47.40
CA ASN A 183 -13.90 69.05 48.66
C ASN A 183 -12.79 70.06 49.03
N MET A 184 -12.81 71.18 48.31
CA MET A 184 -12.51 72.51 48.83
C MET A 184 -13.83 73.27 48.86
#